data_AF-A0A3N1A7Z0-F1
#
_entry.id   AF-A0A3N1A7Z0-F1
#
_cell.length_a   1.000
_cell.length_b   1.000
_cell.length_c   1.000
_cell.angle_alpha   90.00
_cell.angle_beta   90.00
_cell.angle_gamma   90.00
#
_symmetry.space_group_name_H-M   'P 1'
#
loop_
_entity.id
_entity.type
_entity.pdbx_description
1 polymer ?
#
loop_
_entity_poly.entity_id
_entity_poly.type
_entity_poly.pdbx_seq_one_letter_code
_entity_poly.pdbx_strand_id
1 'polypeptide(L)'
;MSYTVSWDGPSAEEPHRGNEVAVSTVEELDLVLDRVHAQAAAEDLPYAVQIHRPGRHGAIMIGIGHHERSFVDWLDRGQPHGSGNRYAIDPDLDPAAETIAFDFYGDWSEVPPDRTRISPHRAREAAREFLRTGQQPSLDWTAGSQ
;
A
#
# COMPACT_ATOMS: atom_id res chain seq x y z
N MET A 1 -20.13 0.08 -4.32
CA MET A 1 -19.26 1.20 -4.75
C MET A 1 -17.93 0.57 -5.13
N SER A 2 -17.29 0.95 -6.24
CA SER A 2 -16.03 0.33 -6.67
C SER A 2 -14.80 1.14 -6.26
N TYR A 3 -13.73 0.41 -5.96
CA TYR A 3 -12.37 0.88 -5.73
C TYR A 3 -11.47 0.23 -6.76
N THR A 4 -10.39 0.91 -7.10
CA THR A 4 -9.35 0.43 -7.99
C THR A 4 -8.15 0.02 -7.16
N VAL A 5 -7.74 -1.24 -7.32
CA VAL A 5 -6.51 -1.81 -6.76
C VAL A 5 -5.47 -1.87 -7.86
N SER A 6 -4.32 -1.25 -7.67
CA SER A 6 -3.24 -1.21 -8.66
C SER A 6 -1.88 -1.55 -8.04
N TRP A 7 -1.09 -2.33 -8.76
CA TRP A 7 0.29 -2.71 -8.38
C TRP A 7 1.11 -2.94 -9.65
N ASP A 8 2.44 -3.04 -9.50
CA ASP A 8 3.34 -3.48 -10.58
C ASP A 8 3.18 -2.63 -11.86
N GLY A 9 3.12 -1.31 -11.70
CA GLY A 9 2.80 -0.33 -12.75
C GLY A 9 3.92 -0.08 -13.74
N PRO A 10 3.67 0.85 -14.67
CA PRO A 10 4.58 1.11 -15.77
C PRO A 10 5.87 1.73 -15.25
N SER A 11 6.99 1.11 -15.58
CA SER A 11 8.32 1.68 -15.38
C SER A 11 8.77 2.46 -16.62
N ALA A 12 9.88 3.20 -16.50
CA ALA A 12 10.49 3.85 -17.67
C ALA A 12 10.92 2.83 -18.75
N GLU A 13 11.22 1.59 -18.33
CA GLU A 13 11.65 0.50 -19.20
C GLU A 13 10.47 -0.31 -19.75
N GLU A 14 9.35 -0.37 -19.02
CA GLU A 14 8.17 -1.17 -19.36
C GLU A 14 6.87 -0.33 -19.26
N PRO A 15 6.57 0.51 -20.26
CA PRO A 15 5.47 1.47 -20.20
C PRO A 15 4.06 0.85 -20.29
N HIS A 16 3.98 -0.46 -20.56
CA HIS A 16 2.72 -1.22 -20.61
C HIS A 16 2.56 -2.17 -19.41
N ARG A 17 3.51 -2.15 -18.48
CA ARG A 17 3.41 -2.87 -17.21
C ARG A 17 2.33 -2.21 -16.34
N GLY A 18 1.66 -2.99 -15.51
CA GLY A 18 0.58 -2.49 -14.68
C GLY A 18 -0.56 -3.47 -14.55
N ASN A 19 -0.87 -3.81 -13.31
CA ASN A 19 -2.10 -4.50 -12.98
C ASN A 19 -3.08 -3.49 -12.36
N GLU A 20 -4.30 -3.49 -12.87
CA GLU A 20 -5.41 -2.72 -12.31
C GLU A 20 -6.66 -3.61 -12.23
N VAL A 21 -7.25 -3.70 -11.03
CA VAL A 21 -8.47 -4.47 -10.79
C VAL A 21 -9.47 -3.64 -10.02
N ALA A 22 -10.70 -3.58 -10.53
CA ALA A 22 -11.82 -2.98 -9.82
C ALA A 22 -12.40 -3.98 -8.81
N VAL A 23 -12.58 -3.54 -7.56
CA VAL A 23 -13.18 -4.33 -6.48
C VAL A 23 -14.28 -3.52 -5.81
N SER A 24 -15.28 -4.21 -5.25
CA SER A 24 -16.43 -3.58 -4.59
C SER A 24 -16.79 -4.21 -3.25
N THR A 25 -16.19 -5.37 -2.95
CA THR A 25 -16.39 -6.14 -1.73
C THR A 25 -15.06 -6.47 -1.07
N VAL A 26 -15.12 -6.81 0.22
CA VAL A 26 -13.91 -7.23 0.97
C VAL A 26 -13.38 -8.55 0.43
N GLU A 27 -14.27 -9.49 0.04
CA GLU A 27 -13.83 -10.76 -0.55
C GLU A 27 -13.06 -10.54 -1.87
N GLU A 28 -13.54 -9.65 -2.75
CA GLU A 28 -12.83 -9.31 -3.99
C GLU A 28 -11.48 -8.65 -3.71
N LEU A 29 -11.41 -7.74 -2.73
CA LEU A 29 -10.15 -7.12 -2.32
C LEU A 29 -9.17 -8.19 -1.82
N ASP A 30 -9.60 -9.10 -0.96
CA ASP A 30 -8.73 -10.14 -0.42
C ASP A 30 -8.22 -11.09 -1.49
N LEU A 31 -9.06 -11.49 -2.45
CA LEU A 31 -8.63 -12.30 -3.60
C LEU A 31 -7.56 -11.59 -4.44
N VAL A 32 -7.69 -10.27 -4.63
CA VAL A 32 -6.68 -9.49 -5.33
C VAL A 32 -5.38 -9.44 -4.53
N LEU A 33 -5.44 -9.15 -3.22
CA LEU A 33 -4.25 -9.10 -2.37
C LEU A 33 -3.55 -10.46 -2.26
N ASP A 34 -4.29 -11.57 -2.27
CA ASP A 34 -3.74 -12.92 -2.34
C ASP A 34 -3.03 -13.18 -3.67
N ARG A 35 -3.60 -12.71 -4.79
CA ARG A 35 -2.93 -12.74 -6.09
C ARG A 35 -1.63 -11.93 -6.09
N VAL A 36 -1.63 -10.72 -5.52
CA VAL A 36 -0.40 -9.91 -5.41
C VAL A 36 0.63 -10.61 -4.54
N HIS A 37 0.23 -11.19 -3.42
CA HIS A 37 1.13 -11.94 -2.55
C HIS A 37 1.75 -13.17 -3.25
N ALA A 38 0.95 -13.92 -4.00
CA ALA A 38 1.45 -15.06 -4.77
C ALA A 38 2.43 -14.63 -5.88
N GLN A 39 2.17 -13.50 -6.54
CA GLN A 39 3.10 -12.90 -7.51
C GLN A 39 4.41 -12.49 -6.83
N ALA A 40 4.32 -11.78 -5.70
CA ALA A 40 5.49 -11.35 -4.93
C ALA A 40 6.37 -12.53 -4.49
N ALA A 41 5.74 -13.64 -4.08
CA ALA A 41 6.46 -14.85 -3.72
C ALA A 41 7.12 -15.55 -4.93
N ALA A 42 6.49 -15.49 -6.11
CA ALA A 42 7.04 -16.08 -7.33
C ALA A 42 8.22 -15.28 -7.92
N GLU A 43 8.19 -13.96 -7.76
CA GLU A 43 9.20 -13.03 -8.26
C GLU A 43 10.29 -12.70 -7.21
N ASP A 44 10.12 -13.17 -5.97
CA ASP A 44 10.93 -12.80 -4.81
C ASP A 44 11.00 -11.27 -4.62
N LEU A 45 9.84 -10.62 -4.85
CA LEU A 45 9.73 -9.16 -4.97
C LEU A 45 8.44 -8.63 -4.31
N PRO A 46 8.51 -7.98 -3.14
CA PRO A 46 7.35 -7.30 -2.55
C PRO A 46 6.91 -6.06 -3.34
N TYR A 47 5.59 -5.83 -3.43
CA TYR A 47 4.98 -4.72 -4.17
C TYR A 47 4.35 -3.67 -3.26
N ALA A 48 4.36 -2.43 -3.73
CA ALA A 48 3.46 -1.38 -3.26
C ALA A 48 2.11 -1.49 -4.00
N VAL A 49 1.04 -1.71 -3.24
CA VAL A 49 -0.33 -1.81 -3.75
C VAL A 49 -1.11 -0.57 -3.38
N GLN A 50 -1.60 0.17 -4.36
CA GLN A 50 -2.47 1.32 -4.13
C GLN A 50 -3.93 0.95 -4.28
N ILE A 51 -4.75 1.44 -3.36
CA ILE A 51 -6.20 1.27 -3.38
C ILE A 51 -6.81 2.66 -3.34
N HIS A 52 -7.63 2.99 -4.34
CA HIS A 52 -8.25 4.31 -4.42
C HIS A 52 -9.66 4.22 -4.99
N ARG A 53 -10.47 5.24 -4.66
CA ARG A 53 -11.79 5.37 -5.26
C ARG A 53 -11.75 6.42 -6.38
N PRO A 54 -12.14 6.09 -7.61
CA PRO A 54 -12.21 7.07 -8.69
C PRO A 54 -13.05 8.29 -8.30
N GLY A 55 -12.52 9.49 -8.56
CA GLY A 55 -13.17 10.77 -8.23
C GLY A 55 -13.15 11.16 -6.75
N ARG A 56 -12.38 10.48 -5.90
CA ARG A 56 -12.13 10.88 -4.51
C ARG A 56 -10.65 11.22 -4.29
N HIS A 57 -10.40 12.08 -3.31
CA HIS A 57 -9.04 12.54 -2.98
C HIS A 57 -8.24 11.54 -2.14
N GLY A 58 -8.89 10.73 -1.30
CA GLY A 58 -8.21 9.75 -0.46
C GLY A 58 -7.86 8.46 -1.21
N ALA A 59 -6.63 8.01 -1.03
CA ALA A 59 -6.15 6.69 -1.41
C ALA A 59 -5.27 6.12 -0.29
N ILE A 60 -5.14 4.80 -0.26
CA ILE A 60 -4.14 4.13 0.59
C ILE A 60 -3.12 3.41 -0.28
N MET A 61 -1.91 3.26 0.23
CA MET A 61 -0.89 2.40 -0.35
C MET A 61 -0.37 1.45 0.72
N ILE A 62 -0.21 0.17 0.39
CA ILE A 62 0.25 -0.85 1.33
C ILE A 62 1.36 -1.71 0.73
N GLY A 63 2.26 -2.21 1.57
CA GLY A 63 3.24 -3.21 1.16
C GLY A 63 2.65 -4.63 1.15
N ILE A 64 2.92 -5.42 0.12
CA ILE A 64 2.51 -6.83 0.02
C ILE A 64 3.68 -7.68 -0.46
N GLY A 65 3.97 -8.79 0.23
CA GLY A 65 4.99 -9.77 -0.19
C GLY A 65 6.06 -10.04 0.86
N HIS A 66 6.41 -9.05 1.67
CA HIS A 66 7.37 -9.25 2.76
C HIS A 66 6.71 -10.03 3.92
N HIS A 67 7.43 -11.03 4.45
CA HIS A 67 6.90 -12.03 5.39
C HIS A 67 6.58 -11.45 6.78
N GLU A 68 7.31 -10.43 7.20
CA GLU A 68 7.30 -9.94 8.58
C GLU A 68 6.87 -8.47 8.74
N ARG A 69 6.88 -7.72 7.66
CA ARG A 69 6.79 -6.25 7.67
C ARG A 69 6.02 -5.78 6.46
N SER A 70 5.41 -4.61 6.59
CA SER A 70 4.63 -3.92 5.58
C SER A 70 4.68 -2.44 5.90
N PHE A 71 4.18 -1.60 5.01
CA PHE A 71 3.84 -0.22 5.29
C PHE A 71 2.37 0.04 4.97
N VAL A 72 1.84 1.15 5.48
CA VAL A 72 0.54 1.70 5.09
C VAL A 72 0.68 3.22 4.98
N ASP A 73 0.40 3.77 3.82
CA ASP A 73 0.36 5.21 3.59
C ASP A 73 -1.06 5.68 3.29
N TRP A 74 -1.38 6.86 3.79
CA TRP A 74 -2.51 7.66 3.37
C TRP A 74 -2.02 8.69 2.36
N LEU A 75 -2.61 8.67 1.18
CA LEU A 75 -2.32 9.59 0.10
C LEU A 75 -3.48 10.58 -0.04
N ASP A 76 -3.27 11.82 0.39
CA ASP A 76 -4.24 12.89 0.26
C ASP A 76 -4.02 13.65 -1.05
N ARG A 77 -4.72 13.22 -2.10
CA ARG A 77 -4.68 13.87 -3.42
C ARG A 77 -5.46 15.19 -3.47
N GLY A 78 -6.02 15.64 -2.36
CA GLY A 78 -6.66 16.94 -2.23
C GLY A 78 -5.66 18.06 -1.89
N GLN A 79 -4.46 17.71 -1.41
CA GLN A 79 -3.46 18.67 -0.97
C GLN A 79 -2.36 18.86 -2.01
N PRO A 80 -1.86 20.10 -2.20
CA PRO A 80 -0.74 20.36 -3.09
C PRO A 80 0.52 19.64 -2.60
N HIS A 81 1.29 19.12 -3.56
CA HIS A 81 2.59 18.48 -3.35
C HIS A 81 2.61 17.34 -2.32
N GLY A 82 1.48 16.64 -2.12
CA GLY A 82 1.40 15.52 -1.19
C GLY A 82 1.58 15.89 0.29
N SER A 83 1.43 17.16 0.65
CA SER A 83 1.59 17.67 2.02
C SER A 83 0.60 17.07 3.03
N GLY A 84 -0.48 16.43 2.57
CA GLY A 84 -1.40 15.66 3.41
C GLY A 84 -1.02 14.19 3.59
N ASN A 85 0.08 13.73 2.99
CA ASN A 85 0.49 12.33 3.06
C ASN A 85 0.98 11.96 4.47
N ARG A 86 0.59 10.78 4.90
CA ARG A 86 0.93 10.22 6.22
C ARG A 86 1.27 8.76 6.06
N TYR A 87 2.14 8.26 6.93
CA TYR A 87 2.38 6.83 7.06
C TYR A 87 1.90 6.35 8.42
N ALA A 88 1.37 5.12 8.47
CA ALA A 88 0.96 4.51 9.71
C ALA A 88 2.10 3.72 10.34
N ILE A 89 2.09 3.65 11.66
CA ILE A 89 2.96 2.79 12.46
C ILE A 89 2.11 1.96 13.43
N ASP A 90 2.67 0.85 13.86
CA ASP A 90 2.23 0.07 15.01
C ASP A 90 3.23 0.36 16.15
N PRO A 91 2.84 1.11 17.20
CA PRO A 91 3.77 1.51 18.26
C PRO A 91 4.31 0.30 19.02
N ASP A 92 3.59 -0.82 19.02
CA ASP A 92 3.96 -2.07 19.68
C ASP A 92 4.88 -2.95 18.84
N LEU A 93 5.12 -2.58 17.57
CA LEU A 93 6.06 -3.27 16.69
C LEU A 93 7.37 -2.48 16.61
N ASP A 94 8.48 -3.13 16.94
CA ASP A 94 9.81 -2.52 16.80
C ASP A 94 10.14 -2.20 15.33
N PRO A 95 10.90 -1.12 15.07
CA PRO A 95 11.46 -0.86 13.75
C PRO A 95 12.20 -2.08 13.19
N ALA A 96 12.16 -2.26 11.87
CA ALA A 96 13.00 -3.25 11.20
C ALA A 96 14.50 -2.94 11.44
N ALA A 97 15.37 -3.95 11.34
CA ALA A 97 16.81 -3.73 11.47
C ALA A 97 17.40 -2.94 10.29
N GLU A 98 16.78 -3.07 9.11
CA GLU A 98 17.24 -2.52 7.84
C GLU A 98 16.08 -1.95 7.03
N THR A 99 16.41 -1.17 5.99
CA THR A 99 15.43 -0.73 5.00
C THR A 99 14.87 -1.93 4.25
N ILE A 100 13.59 -1.88 3.93
CA ILE A 100 12.93 -2.94 3.15
C ILE A 100 12.48 -2.30 1.85
N ALA A 101 12.95 -2.85 0.74
CA ALA A 101 12.57 -2.34 -0.56
C ALA A 101 11.26 -2.97 -1.05
N PHE A 102 10.47 -2.16 -1.74
CA PHE A 102 9.23 -2.54 -2.39
C PHE A 102 9.23 -2.01 -3.82
N ASP A 103 8.53 -2.70 -4.72
CA ASP A 103 8.30 -2.23 -6.07
C ASP A 103 7.17 -1.19 -6.09
N PHE A 104 7.53 0.07 -6.33
CA PHE A 104 6.62 1.20 -6.51
C PHE A 104 6.38 1.43 -8.00
N TYR A 105 5.62 0.53 -8.62
CA TYR A 105 5.28 0.59 -10.04
C TYR A 105 6.52 0.53 -10.94
N GLY A 106 7.39 -0.44 -10.69
CA GLY A 106 8.63 -0.64 -11.42
C GLY A 106 9.80 0.24 -10.96
N ASP A 107 9.60 1.13 -9.98
CA ASP A 107 10.67 1.77 -9.24
C ASP A 107 10.95 0.99 -7.95
N TRP A 108 12.14 0.44 -7.84
CA TRP A 108 12.55 -0.28 -6.64
C TRP A 108 13.01 0.72 -5.57
N SER A 109 12.14 1.00 -4.60
CA SER A 109 12.41 2.01 -3.57
C SER A 109 12.54 1.40 -2.18
N GLU A 110 13.58 1.81 -1.45
CA GLU A 110 13.80 1.46 -0.06
C GLU A 110 12.83 2.21 0.87
N VAL A 111 12.11 1.47 1.71
CA VAL A 111 11.24 2.02 2.75
C VAL A 111 11.97 1.98 4.10
N PRO A 112 12.07 3.12 4.83
CA PRO A 112 12.75 3.19 6.12
C PRO A 112 12.16 2.27 7.19
N PRO A 113 12.98 1.74 8.12
CA PRO A 113 12.54 0.92 9.24
C PRO A 113 11.30 1.43 9.97
N ASP A 114 11.27 2.72 10.31
CA ASP A 114 10.16 3.34 11.04
C ASP A 114 8.84 3.28 10.28
N ARG A 115 8.88 3.38 8.94
CA ARG A 115 7.69 3.34 8.07
C ARG A 115 7.23 1.91 7.78
N THR A 116 8.10 0.93 8.01
CA THR A 116 7.76 -0.51 7.89
C THR A 116 7.27 -1.13 9.21
N ARG A 117 7.01 -0.31 10.24
CA ARG A 117 6.46 -0.73 11.54
C ARG A 117 4.99 -1.13 11.44
N ILE A 118 4.61 -1.93 10.46
CA ILE A 118 3.27 -2.49 10.31
C ILE A 118 3.44 -3.97 9.94
N SER A 119 2.62 -4.85 10.52
CA SER A 119 2.58 -6.25 10.09
C SER A 119 1.76 -6.40 8.79
N PRO A 120 2.05 -7.42 7.95
CA PRO A 120 1.24 -7.68 6.75
C PRO A 120 -0.25 -7.84 7.05
N HIS A 121 -0.60 -8.51 8.16
CA HIS A 121 -1.99 -8.65 8.60
C HIS A 121 -2.65 -7.28 8.87
N ARG A 122 -1.97 -6.40 9.61
CA ARG A 122 -2.51 -5.08 9.96
C ARG A 122 -2.65 -4.17 8.75
N ALA A 123 -1.75 -4.27 7.76
CA ALA A 123 -1.89 -3.58 6.48
C ALA A 123 -3.14 -4.04 5.69
N ARG A 124 -3.42 -5.35 5.68
CA ARG A 124 -4.65 -5.88 5.06
C ARG A 124 -5.92 -5.43 5.78
N GLU A 125 -5.92 -5.42 7.12
CA GLU A 125 -7.04 -4.87 7.88
C GLU A 125 -7.31 -3.39 7.56
N ALA A 126 -6.25 -2.59 7.44
CA ALA A 126 -6.36 -1.18 7.05
C ALA A 126 -6.99 -1.03 5.65
N ALA A 127 -6.63 -1.91 4.71
CA ALA A 127 -7.23 -1.93 3.38
C ALA A 127 -8.71 -2.29 3.40
N ARG A 128 -9.10 -3.26 4.23
CA ARG A 128 -10.50 -3.63 4.43
C ARG A 128 -11.30 -2.49 5.07
N GLU A 129 -10.74 -1.80 6.05
CA GLU A 129 -11.36 -0.62 6.66
C GLU A 129 -11.56 0.51 5.64
N PHE A 130 -10.52 0.86 4.88
CA PHE A 130 -10.61 1.88 3.83
C PHE A 130 -11.65 1.54 2.77
N LEU A 131 -11.76 0.28 2.35
CA LEU A 131 -12.77 -0.16 1.40
C LEU A 131 -14.19 0.07 1.94
N ARG A 132 -14.42 -0.19 3.23
CA ARG A 132 -15.73 -0.06 3.87
C ARG A 132 -16.12 1.41 4.10
N THR A 133 -15.17 2.24 4.51
CA THR A 133 -15.45 3.61 4.99
C THR A 133 -15.12 4.70 3.95
N GLY A 134 -14.14 4.43 3.07
CA GLY A 134 -13.52 5.42 2.22
C GLY A 134 -12.77 6.51 2.99
N GLN A 135 -12.50 6.30 4.28
CA GLN A 135 -11.80 7.22 5.17
C GLN A 135 -10.43 6.65 5.55
N GLN A 136 -9.56 7.53 6.04
CA GLN A 136 -8.27 7.13 6.61
C GLN A 136 -8.47 6.07 7.70
N PRO A 137 -7.85 4.87 7.58
CA PRO A 137 -7.98 3.80 8.57
C PRO A 137 -7.58 4.19 9.99
N SER A 138 -8.12 3.51 10.99
CA SER A 138 -7.92 3.77 12.41
C SER A 138 -6.57 3.21 12.89
N LEU A 139 -5.48 3.84 12.47
CA LEU A 139 -4.09 3.51 12.83
C LEU A 139 -3.40 4.71 13.49
N ASP A 140 -2.19 4.49 14.03
CA ASP A 140 -1.33 5.56 14.52
C ASP A 140 -0.58 6.20 13.34
N TRP A 141 -0.96 7.43 12.99
CA TRP A 141 -0.45 8.12 11.81
C TRP A 141 0.62 9.14 12.14
N THR A 142 1.75 9.02 11.45
CA THR A 142 2.84 10.00 11.47
C THR A 142 2.81 10.82 10.18
N ALA A 143 3.15 12.10 10.28
CA ALA A 143 3.28 12.95 9.10
C ALA A 143 4.41 12.41 8.21
N GLY A 144 4.15 12.26 6.91
CA GLY A 144 5.22 11.97 5.96
C GLY A 144 6.19 13.15 5.90
N SER A 145 7.47 12.90 6.10
CA SER A 145 8.50 13.88 5.78
C SER A 145 8.52 14.10 4.26
N GLN A 146 8.40 15.36 3.82
CA GLN A 146 8.63 15.79 2.44
C GLN A 146 10.08 15.60 2.01
#